data_AF-A0A2P2BRL0-F1
#
_entry.id   AF-A0A2P2BRL0-F1
#
_cell.length_a   1.000
_cell.length_b   1.000
_cell.length_c   1.000
_cell.angle_alpha   90.00
_cell.angle_beta   90.00
_cell.angle_gamma   90.00
#
_symmetry.space_group_name_H-M   'P 1'
#
loop_
_entity.id
_entity.type
_entity.pdbx_description
1 polymer ?
#
loop_
_entity_poly.entity_id
_entity_poly.type
_entity_poly.pdbx_seq_one_letter_code
_entity_poly.pdbx_strand_id
1 'polypeptide(L)'
;MGFWIGLLKFSPVFMLAGLMISGMDCLIAAPIATIYAFIVASITDKLKFNDLVDCAVDNVKHLNLVFFILMLAYAMAEAFMATGVGASIVNIALSLGVTGRTVAVVAFIVTGILSVATGTSWGTFAACAPIFLWLNHMVGGSILLTTASIAGGACFGDNIGLISDTTVVSSGMQGVEVIDRIKSQGPWSIVCLIISIVFIYGLSMSMGLPTESANAALAIDQIPAQVMTDLGVERPSAVELLNQVKTGVPYYMAIPLLLVLAVAIKGLPTLACLSVGIVSSFIFGIFAGTVDSLNGFLKLMMSGFADAGSWVIVMMMWVGAFGGIMSKMKAFEPLSNLVMFLARNVKQLMFMNGLLCLVGNAALADEMAQIVTVGPITKELVENNVEGSEEDLYQLRLRNATFSSSLGVFGSQLIPWHVYIGFYLGILTAVYPLHQFVAFDIIKYNVMAYVTVGSILILTLTGLDKFIPKFGLPSEPNIRLKKKQKEEKESVTVYS
;
A
#
# COMPACT_ATOMS: atom_id res chain seq x y z
N MET A 1 34.36 9.07 -10.95
CA MET A 1 34.07 7.65 -11.24
C MET A 1 32.81 7.15 -10.52
N GLY A 2 32.59 7.50 -9.24
CA GLY A 2 31.42 7.02 -8.47
C GLY A 2 30.03 7.41 -8.98
N PHE A 3 29.85 8.61 -9.58
CA PHE A 3 28.54 9.05 -10.08
C PHE A 3 28.00 8.18 -11.23
N TRP A 4 28.84 7.90 -12.24
CA TRP A 4 28.46 7.05 -13.38
C TRP A 4 28.16 5.61 -12.98
N ILE A 5 28.93 5.08 -12.02
CA ILE A 5 28.67 3.75 -11.43
C ILE A 5 27.34 3.76 -10.69
N GLY A 6 27.04 4.81 -9.92
CA GLY A 6 25.74 4.99 -9.27
C GLY A 6 24.57 4.99 -10.25
N LEU A 7 24.70 5.76 -11.33
CA LEU A 7 23.67 5.85 -12.36
C LEU A 7 23.45 4.50 -13.07
N LEU A 8 24.54 3.76 -13.33
CA LEU A 8 24.47 2.39 -13.84
C LEU A 8 23.76 1.45 -12.84
N LYS A 9 24.04 1.56 -11.53
CA LYS A 9 23.34 0.75 -10.51
C LYS A 9 21.83 1.04 -10.45
N PHE A 10 21.39 2.24 -10.82
CA PHE A 10 19.97 2.61 -10.90
C PHE A 10 19.31 2.28 -12.24
N SER A 11 20.07 1.96 -13.28
CA SER A 11 19.50 1.69 -14.61
C SER A 11 18.44 0.57 -14.64
N PRO A 12 18.49 -0.48 -13.79
CA PRO A 12 17.42 -1.48 -13.76
C PRO A 12 16.07 -0.91 -13.34
N VAL A 13 16.05 0.08 -12.46
CA VAL A 13 14.81 0.79 -12.05
C VAL A 13 14.23 1.56 -13.23
N PHE A 14 15.07 2.31 -13.96
CA PHE A 14 14.62 3.03 -15.14
C PHE A 14 14.10 2.09 -16.23
N MET A 15 14.67 0.89 -16.34
CA MET A 15 14.19 -0.12 -17.28
C MET A 15 12.82 -0.67 -16.85
N LEU A 16 12.64 -1.08 -15.60
CA LEU A 16 11.34 -1.56 -15.10
C LEU A 16 10.26 -0.48 -15.28
N ALA A 17 10.55 0.74 -14.83
CA ALA A 17 9.66 1.88 -14.98
C ALA A 17 9.34 2.16 -16.45
N GLY A 18 10.34 2.21 -17.32
CA GLY A 18 10.17 2.48 -18.75
C GLY A 18 9.34 1.43 -19.48
N LEU A 19 9.54 0.15 -19.17
CA LEU A 19 8.75 -0.95 -19.74
C LEU A 19 7.28 -0.87 -19.28
N MET A 20 7.02 -0.59 -18.01
CA MET A 20 5.64 -0.46 -17.54
C MET A 20 4.96 0.81 -18.05
N ILE A 21 5.69 1.93 -18.19
CA ILE A 21 5.17 3.16 -18.78
C ILE A 21 4.84 2.96 -20.27
N SER A 22 5.57 2.10 -20.99
CA SER A 22 5.25 1.77 -22.39
C SER A 22 4.05 0.83 -22.55
N GLY A 23 3.42 0.41 -21.44
CA GLY A 23 2.25 -0.47 -21.43
C GLY A 23 2.58 -1.95 -21.40
N MET A 24 3.84 -2.34 -21.18
CA MET A 24 4.20 -3.75 -20.99
C MET A 24 3.64 -4.26 -19.67
N ASP A 25 3.07 -5.47 -19.70
CA ASP A 25 2.57 -6.13 -18.49
C ASP A 25 3.70 -6.32 -17.47
N CYS A 26 3.41 -6.03 -16.20
CA CYS A 26 4.37 -6.14 -15.10
C CYS A 26 4.95 -7.55 -14.96
N LEU A 27 4.15 -8.58 -15.24
CA LEU A 27 4.56 -9.99 -15.22
C LEU A 27 5.67 -10.29 -16.24
N ILE A 28 5.78 -9.48 -17.30
CA ILE A 28 6.85 -9.57 -18.30
C ILE A 28 7.98 -8.59 -17.96
N ALA A 29 7.64 -7.35 -17.61
CA ALA A 29 8.61 -6.31 -17.33
C ALA A 29 9.52 -6.63 -16.12
N ALA A 30 8.94 -7.17 -15.04
CA ALA A 30 9.66 -7.48 -13.81
C ALA A 30 10.76 -8.53 -14.00
N PRO A 31 10.53 -9.71 -14.61
CA PRO A 31 11.60 -10.66 -14.92
C PRO A 31 12.74 -10.06 -15.76
N ILE A 32 12.41 -9.27 -16.78
CA ILE A 32 13.41 -8.60 -17.63
C ILE A 32 14.25 -7.63 -16.78
N ALA A 33 13.61 -6.85 -15.92
CA ALA A 33 14.26 -5.96 -14.98
C ALA A 33 15.16 -6.69 -13.98
N THR A 34 14.70 -7.81 -13.43
CA THR A 34 15.47 -8.65 -12.50
C THR A 34 16.71 -9.22 -13.17
N ILE A 35 16.61 -9.73 -14.40
CA ILE A 35 17.75 -10.25 -15.17
C ILE A 35 18.75 -9.14 -15.44
N TYR A 36 18.29 -7.94 -15.81
CA TYR A 36 19.19 -6.82 -16.04
C TYR A 36 19.84 -6.33 -14.75
N ALA A 37 19.11 -6.27 -13.64
CA ALA A 37 19.66 -5.96 -12.31
C ALA A 37 20.76 -6.95 -11.93
N PHE A 38 20.56 -8.24 -12.23
CA PHE A 38 21.56 -9.27 -12.04
C PHE A 38 22.86 -8.97 -12.79
N ILE A 39 22.76 -8.67 -14.09
CA ILE A 39 23.91 -8.34 -14.95
C ILE A 39 24.64 -7.11 -14.41
N VAL A 40 23.91 -6.05 -14.07
CA VAL A 40 24.51 -4.83 -13.53
C VAL A 40 25.22 -5.11 -12.21
N ALA A 41 24.58 -5.82 -11.27
CA ALA A 41 25.15 -6.16 -9.98
C ALA A 41 26.44 -6.99 -10.08
N SER A 42 26.47 -7.95 -11.02
CA SER A 42 27.68 -8.73 -11.31
C SER A 42 28.81 -7.88 -11.90
N ILE A 43 28.50 -6.87 -12.71
CA ILE A 43 29.51 -5.99 -13.32
C ILE A 43 30.03 -4.94 -12.32
N THR A 44 29.14 -4.30 -11.56
CA THR A 44 29.50 -3.16 -10.71
C THR A 44 30.08 -3.56 -9.37
N ASP A 45 29.50 -4.58 -8.74
CA ASP A 45 29.85 -5.00 -7.37
C ASP A 45 30.51 -6.38 -7.32
N LYS A 46 30.70 -7.03 -8.48
CA LYS A 46 31.33 -8.35 -8.61
C LYS A 46 30.67 -9.43 -7.75
N LEU A 47 29.36 -9.29 -7.52
CA LEU A 47 28.57 -10.24 -6.77
C LEU A 47 28.47 -11.56 -7.52
N LYS A 48 28.62 -12.69 -6.80
CA LYS A 48 28.54 -14.02 -7.41
C LYS A 48 27.08 -14.37 -7.69
N PHE A 49 26.89 -15.33 -8.60
CA PHE A 49 25.56 -15.76 -9.00
C PHE A 49 24.70 -16.22 -7.81
N ASN A 50 25.27 -17.07 -6.94
CA ASN A 50 24.56 -17.59 -5.77
C ASN A 50 24.19 -16.48 -4.79
N ASP A 51 25.08 -15.52 -4.54
CA ASP A 51 24.79 -14.39 -3.66
C ASP A 51 23.58 -13.60 -4.16
N LEU A 52 23.49 -13.36 -5.47
CA LEU A 52 22.37 -12.64 -6.07
C LEU A 52 21.05 -13.42 -5.99
N VAL A 53 21.10 -14.74 -6.20
CA VAL A 53 19.94 -15.62 -6.04
C VAL A 53 19.47 -15.65 -4.59
N ASP A 54 20.38 -15.81 -3.64
CA ASP A 54 20.07 -15.83 -2.21
C ASP A 54 19.40 -14.52 -1.79
N CYS A 55 19.91 -13.38 -2.27
CA CYS A 55 19.33 -12.07 -1.96
C CYS A 55 17.94 -11.86 -2.58
N ALA A 56 17.73 -12.31 -3.82
CA ALA A 56 16.42 -12.28 -4.46
C ALA A 56 15.41 -13.15 -3.69
N VAL A 57 15.79 -14.38 -3.35
CA VAL A 57 14.95 -15.33 -2.62
C VAL A 57 14.67 -14.86 -1.19
N ASP A 58 15.67 -14.32 -0.49
CA ASP A 58 15.50 -13.78 0.85
C ASP A 58 14.49 -12.63 0.87
N ASN A 59 14.52 -11.74 -0.13
CA ASN A 59 13.53 -10.68 -0.21
C ASN A 59 12.12 -11.22 -0.47
N VAL A 60 11.98 -12.22 -1.34
CA VAL A 60 10.69 -12.90 -1.58
C VAL A 60 10.17 -13.61 -0.32
N LYS A 61 11.04 -14.14 0.55
CA LYS A 61 10.61 -14.78 1.81
C LYS A 61 9.83 -13.81 2.71
N HIS A 62 10.14 -12.51 2.67
CA HIS A 62 9.40 -11.48 3.42
C HIS A 62 7.95 -11.33 2.92
N LEU A 63 7.65 -11.73 1.69
CA LEU A 63 6.33 -11.64 1.06
C LEU A 63 5.46 -12.91 1.25
N ASN A 64 6.01 -13.99 1.81
CA ASN A 64 5.31 -15.27 1.94
C ASN A 64 3.96 -15.16 2.67
N LEU A 65 3.90 -14.37 3.75
CA LEU A 65 2.64 -14.13 4.47
C LEU A 65 1.59 -13.47 3.56
N VAL A 66 2.02 -12.51 2.73
CA VAL A 66 1.15 -11.81 1.78
C VAL A 66 0.61 -12.77 0.71
N PHE A 67 1.41 -13.74 0.25
CA PHE A 67 0.95 -14.77 -0.69
C PHE A 67 -0.18 -15.63 -0.10
N PHE A 68 -0.07 -16.05 1.16
CA PHE A 68 -1.16 -16.77 1.84
C PHE A 68 -2.40 -15.89 2.05
N ILE A 69 -2.21 -14.62 2.39
CA ILE A 69 -3.31 -13.65 2.50
C ILE A 69 -4.03 -13.52 1.16
N LEU A 70 -3.29 -13.38 0.05
CA LEU A 70 -3.84 -13.28 -1.30
C LEU A 70 -4.67 -14.51 -1.67
N MET A 71 -4.15 -15.71 -1.46
CA MET A 71 -4.90 -16.95 -1.73
C MET A 71 -6.22 -16.97 -0.93
N LEU A 72 -6.17 -16.73 0.38
CA LEU A 72 -7.39 -16.70 1.20
C LEU A 72 -8.33 -15.54 0.82
N ALA A 73 -7.81 -14.40 0.38
CA ALA A 73 -8.63 -13.26 -0.02
C ALA A 73 -9.43 -13.57 -1.28
N TYR A 74 -8.79 -14.18 -2.29
CA TYR A 74 -9.46 -14.62 -3.51
C TYR A 74 -10.49 -15.71 -3.23
N ALA A 75 -10.15 -16.69 -2.39
CA ALA A 75 -11.09 -17.71 -1.98
C ALA A 75 -12.28 -17.12 -1.22
N MET A 76 -12.04 -16.18 -0.29
CA MET A 76 -13.11 -15.48 0.43
C MET A 76 -13.99 -14.66 -0.53
N ALA A 77 -13.42 -14.03 -1.55
CA ALA A 77 -14.20 -13.30 -2.55
C ALA A 77 -15.16 -14.23 -3.30
N GLU A 78 -14.65 -15.37 -3.80
CA GLU A 78 -15.48 -16.39 -4.45
C GLU A 78 -16.59 -16.91 -3.50
N ALA A 79 -16.24 -17.20 -2.23
CA ALA A 79 -17.23 -17.57 -1.22
C ALA A 79 -18.28 -16.47 -1.01
N PHE A 80 -17.89 -15.22 -0.82
CA PHE A 80 -18.81 -14.15 -0.47
C PHE A 80 -19.76 -13.80 -1.62
N MET A 81 -19.28 -13.90 -2.86
CA MET A 81 -20.10 -13.72 -4.06
C MET A 81 -21.11 -14.87 -4.24
N ALA A 82 -20.68 -16.12 -4.07
CA ALA A 82 -21.54 -17.28 -4.30
C ALA A 82 -22.52 -17.58 -3.15
N THR A 83 -22.19 -17.25 -1.90
CA THR A 83 -22.97 -17.67 -0.72
C THR A 83 -24.06 -16.68 -0.30
N GLY A 84 -24.15 -15.48 -0.88
CA GLY A 84 -25.10 -14.46 -0.46
C GLY A 84 -24.59 -13.50 0.60
N VAL A 85 -23.34 -13.63 1.06
CA VAL A 85 -22.73 -12.64 1.97
C VAL A 85 -22.68 -11.27 1.30
N GLY A 86 -22.14 -11.19 0.08
CA GLY A 86 -22.05 -9.94 -0.69
C GLY A 86 -23.42 -9.30 -0.91
N ALA A 87 -24.41 -10.09 -1.33
CA ALA A 87 -25.76 -9.60 -1.60
C ALA A 87 -26.44 -9.03 -0.35
N SER A 88 -26.25 -9.69 0.80
CA SER A 88 -26.79 -9.23 2.08
C SER A 88 -26.22 -7.88 2.50
N ILE A 89 -24.89 -7.70 2.35
CA ILE A 89 -24.21 -6.45 2.69
C ILE A 89 -24.68 -5.31 1.79
N VAL A 90 -24.82 -5.56 0.49
CA VAL A 90 -25.35 -4.59 -0.49
C VAL A 90 -26.74 -4.13 -0.06
N ASN A 91 -27.65 -5.05 0.24
CA ASN A 91 -29.02 -4.72 0.61
C ASN A 91 -29.09 -3.93 1.94
N ILE A 92 -28.25 -4.28 2.92
CA ILE A 92 -28.13 -3.51 4.16
C ILE A 92 -27.61 -2.10 3.87
N ALA A 93 -26.55 -1.94 3.09
CA ALA A 93 -25.98 -0.63 2.78
C ALA A 93 -26.98 0.28 2.05
N LEU A 94 -27.77 -0.27 1.13
CA LEU A 94 -28.86 0.46 0.46
C LEU A 94 -29.93 0.89 1.45
N SER A 95 -30.29 0.04 2.43
CA SER A 95 -31.25 0.39 3.49
C SER A 95 -30.73 1.50 4.43
N LEU A 96 -29.40 1.59 4.60
CA LEU A 96 -28.74 2.64 5.37
C LEU A 96 -28.55 3.94 4.58
N GLY A 97 -29.00 3.99 3.32
CA GLY A 97 -28.91 5.18 2.47
C GLY A 97 -27.52 5.45 1.92
N VAL A 98 -26.69 4.42 1.73
CA VAL A 98 -25.44 4.57 0.97
C VAL A 98 -25.77 4.87 -0.49
N THR A 99 -25.13 5.88 -1.05
CA THR A 99 -25.36 6.38 -2.41
C THR A 99 -24.07 6.37 -3.21
N GLY A 100 -24.14 6.55 -4.53
CA GLY A 100 -22.95 6.71 -5.37
C GLY A 100 -22.07 7.87 -4.91
N ARG A 101 -22.65 8.91 -4.31
CA ARG A 101 -21.92 10.05 -3.75
C ARG A 101 -21.16 9.73 -2.45
N THR A 102 -21.66 8.81 -1.63
CA THR A 102 -21.11 8.55 -0.29
C THR A 102 -20.29 7.27 -0.19
N VAL A 103 -20.44 6.31 -1.11
CA VAL A 103 -19.81 4.99 -1.03
C VAL A 103 -18.29 5.04 -0.86
N ALA A 104 -17.58 5.91 -1.59
CA ALA A 104 -16.13 6.06 -1.48
C ALA A 104 -15.70 6.56 -0.09
N VAL A 105 -16.44 7.52 0.49
CA VAL A 105 -16.17 8.05 1.84
C VAL A 105 -16.43 6.99 2.90
N VAL A 106 -17.53 6.25 2.77
CA VAL A 106 -17.83 5.13 3.68
C VAL A 106 -16.74 4.08 3.62
N ALA A 107 -16.31 3.70 2.41
CA ALA A 107 -15.23 2.75 2.20
C ALA A 107 -13.91 3.22 2.84
N PHE A 108 -13.55 4.49 2.66
CA PHE A 108 -12.34 5.08 3.24
C PHE A 108 -12.36 5.04 4.78
N ILE A 109 -13.47 5.42 5.41
CA ILE A 109 -13.58 5.47 6.88
C ILE A 109 -13.56 4.05 7.47
N VAL A 110 -14.35 3.13 6.89
CA VAL A 110 -14.43 1.75 7.38
C VAL A 110 -13.08 1.06 7.28
N THR A 111 -12.39 1.19 6.13
CA THR A 111 -11.06 0.61 5.94
C THR A 111 -10.03 1.28 6.84
N GLY A 112 -10.09 2.59 7.05
CA GLY A 112 -9.24 3.31 7.99
C GLY A 112 -9.35 2.77 9.42
N ILE A 113 -10.57 2.64 9.93
CA ILE A 113 -10.82 2.11 11.29
C ILE A 113 -10.34 0.66 11.39
N LEU A 114 -10.69 -0.17 10.40
CA LEU A 114 -10.31 -1.58 10.38
C LEU A 114 -8.78 -1.76 10.34
N SER A 115 -8.10 -0.96 9.52
CA SER A 115 -6.64 -0.98 9.40
C SER A 115 -5.96 -0.60 10.71
N VAL A 116 -6.44 0.43 11.41
CA VAL A 116 -5.90 0.81 12.73
C VAL A 116 -6.10 -0.30 13.76
N ALA A 117 -7.25 -0.98 13.74
CA ALA A 117 -7.57 -2.04 14.69
C ALA A 117 -6.78 -3.33 14.43
N THR A 118 -6.54 -3.66 13.16
CA THR A 118 -5.81 -4.88 12.74
C THR A 118 -4.30 -4.70 12.64
N GLY A 119 -3.85 -3.46 12.42
CA GLY A 119 -2.45 -3.15 12.14
C GLY A 119 -1.94 -3.69 10.81
N THR A 120 -2.82 -3.97 9.83
CA THR A 120 -2.43 -4.49 8.51
C THR A 120 -3.25 -3.88 7.37
N SER A 121 -2.55 -3.29 6.40
CA SER A 121 -3.14 -2.71 5.20
C SER A 121 -3.48 -3.74 4.14
N TRP A 122 -2.58 -4.69 3.86
CA TRP A 122 -2.79 -5.79 2.93
C TRP A 122 -4.10 -6.55 3.25
N GLY A 123 -4.26 -6.94 4.51
CA GLY A 123 -5.45 -7.65 4.97
C GLY A 123 -6.72 -6.81 4.90
N THR A 124 -6.63 -5.54 5.28
CA THR A 124 -7.78 -4.62 5.24
C THR A 124 -8.27 -4.41 3.81
N PHE A 125 -7.38 -4.15 2.86
CA PHE A 125 -7.77 -3.98 1.45
C PHE A 125 -8.40 -5.26 0.91
N ALA A 126 -7.76 -6.42 1.13
CA ALA A 126 -8.26 -7.71 0.69
C ALA A 126 -9.66 -8.05 1.24
N ALA A 127 -9.92 -7.72 2.51
CA ALA A 127 -11.22 -7.97 3.12
C ALA A 127 -12.30 -7.01 2.61
N CYS A 128 -11.96 -5.76 2.34
CA CYS A 128 -12.94 -4.71 2.03
C CYS A 128 -13.19 -4.51 0.53
N ALA A 129 -12.21 -4.80 -0.34
CA ALA A 129 -12.31 -4.58 -1.78
C ALA A 129 -13.51 -5.29 -2.44
N PRO A 130 -13.74 -6.60 -2.26
CA PRO A 130 -14.89 -7.26 -2.87
C PRO A 130 -16.21 -6.57 -2.51
N ILE A 131 -16.37 -6.17 -1.25
CA ILE A 131 -17.61 -5.61 -0.72
C ILE A 131 -17.91 -4.25 -1.34
N PHE A 132 -16.94 -3.34 -1.27
CA PHE A 132 -17.17 -1.95 -1.66
C PHE A 132 -17.21 -1.76 -3.17
N LEU A 133 -16.56 -2.61 -3.97
CA LEU A 133 -16.66 -2.53 -5.43
C LEU A 133 -18.04 -2.95 -5.93
N TRP A 134 -18.58 -4.04 -5.41
CA TRP A 134 -19.93 -4.47 -5.75
C TRP A 134 -20.98 -3.50 -5.23
N LEU A 135 -20.83 -3.00 -4.00
CA LEU A 135 -21.68 -1.93 -3.50
C LEU A 135 -21.61 -0.69 -4.40
N ASN A 136 -20.40 -0.26 -4.78
CA ASN A 136 -20.19 0.87 -5.68
C ASN A 136 -20.93 0.71 -7.01
N HIS A 137 -20.86 -0.48 -7.61
CA HIS A 137 -21.59 -0.79 -8.85
C HIS A 137 -23.09 -0.56 -8.68
N MET A 138 -23.67 -1.08 -7.59
CA MET A 138 -25.11 -1.00 -7.34
C MET A 138 -25.60 0.42 -7.12
N VAL A 139 -24.80 1.25 -6.44
CA VAL A 139 -25.17 2.64 -6.16
C VAL A 139 -24.77 3.63 -7.26
N GLY A 140 -24.20 3.15 -8.37
CA GLY A 140 -23.72 3.99 -9.46
C GLY A 140 -22.55 4.92 -9.07
N GLY A 141 -21.68 4.46 -8.17
CA GLY A 141 -20.49 5.20 -7.74
C GLY A 141 -19.31 5.09 -8.72
N SER A 142 -18.27 5.88 -8.48
CA SER A 142 -17.03 5.77 -9.27
C SER A 142 -16.17 4.62 -8.76
N ILE A 143 -15.98 3.59 -9.60
CA ILE A 143 -15.19 2.41 -9.24
C ILE A 143 -13.76 2.78 -8.87
N LEU A 144 -13.13 3.69 -9.63
CA LEU A 144 -11.75 4.13 -9.39
C LEU A 144 -11.61 4.94 -8.11
N LEU A 145 -12.54 5.86 -7.83
CA LEU A 145 -12.52 6.65 -6.60
C LEU A 145 -12.74 5.77 -5.36
N THR A 146 -13.67 4.81 -5.45
CA THR A 146 -13.93 3.86 -4.36
C THR A 146 -12.73 2.93 -4.15
N THR A 147 -12.15 2.37 -5.21
CA THR A 147 -10.91 1.59 -5.16
C THR A 147 -9.79 2.35 -4.44
N ALA A 148 -9.51 3.57 -4.88
CA ALA A 148 -8.43 4.37 -4.32
C ALA A 148 -8.72 4.79 -2.86
N SER A 149 -10.00 4.96 -2.51
CA SER A 149 -10.45 5.20 -1.13
C SER A 149 -10.23 3.99 -0.24
N ILE A 150 -10.49 2.77 -0.72
CA ILE A 150 -10.20 1.53 0.02
C ILE A 150 -8.69 1.39 0.24
N ALA A 151 -7.88 1.63 -0.80
CA ALA A 151 -6.41 1.59 -0.71
C ALA A 151 -5.86 2.59 0.32
N GLY A 152 -6.29 3.85 0.22
CA GLY A 152 -5.87 4.91 1.12
C GLY A 152 -6.27 4.66 2.58
N GLY A 153 -7.51 4.23 2.81
CA GLY A 153 -8.00 3.92 4.16
C GLY A 153 -7.34 2.66 4.72
N ALA A 154 -7.16 1.62 3.92
CA ALA A 154 -6.45 0.41 4.32
C ALA A 154 -5.01 0.69 4.78
N CYS A 155 -4.35 1.71 4.24
CA CYS A 155 -3.00 2.09 4.65
C CYS A 155 -2.94 3.04 5.85
N PHE A 156 -4.08 3.55 6.33
CA PHE A 156 -4.10 4.50 7.44
C PHE A 156 -3.58 3.89 8.76
N GLY A 157 -3.88 2.62 9.02
CA GLY A 157 -3.39 1.89 10.19
C GLY A 157 -1.88 1.68 10.19
N ASP A 158 -1.22 1.61 9.03
CA ASP A 158 0.25 1.52 8.99
C ASP A 158 0.93 2.81 9.48
N ASN A 159 0.19 3.91 9.50
CA ASN A 159 0.67 5.21 9.93
C ASN A 159 0.46 5.49 11.42
N ILE A 160 -0.47 4.83 12.11
CA ILE A 160 -0.73 5.10 13.54
C ILE A 160 -1.00 3.85 14.38
N GLY A 161 -1.01 2.67 13.77
CA GLY A 161 -1.26 1.39 14.43
C GLY A 161 -0.05 0.96 15.25
N LEU A 162 -0.28 0.68 16.54
CA LEU A 162 0.76 0.28 17.50
C LEU A 162 1.45 -1.04 17.14
N ILE A 163 0.76 -1.90 16.41
CA ILE A 163 1.20 -3.26 16.07
C ILE A 163 1.53 -3.44 14.58
N SER A 164 1.50 -2.36 13.79
CA SER A 164 1.85 -2.44 12.37
C SER A 164 3.34 -2.75 12.21
N ASP A 165 3.65 -3.72 11.35
CA ASP A 165 5.00 -4.15 11.02
C ASP A 165 5.86 -2.99 10.50
N THR A 166 5.33 -2.18 9.57
CA THR A 166 6.05 -1.02 9.03
C THR A 166 6.34 0.00 10.14
N THR A 167 5.41 0.15 11.09
CA THR A 167 5.59 1.02 12.26
C THR A 167 6.68 0.50 13.19
N VAL A 168 6.69 -0.80 13.50
CA VAL A 168 7.70 -1.42 14.36
C VAL A 168 9.09 -1.38 13.71
N VAL A 169 9.19 -1.80 12.45
CA VAL A 169 10.46 -1.86 11.73
C VAL A 169 11.03 -0.46 11.50
N SER A 170 10.22 0.52 11.05
CA SER A 170 10.70 1.90 10.85
C SER A 170 11.17 2.56 12.14
N SER A 171 10.49 2.30 13.27
CA SER A 171 10.92 2.79 14.58
C SER A 171 12.23 2.13 15.02
N GLY A 172 12.35 0.81 14.85
CA GLY A 172 13.56 0.05 15.13
C GLY A 172 14.77 0.52 14.31
N MET A 173 14.59 0.79 13.01
CA MET A 173 15.67 1.30 12.14
C MET A 173 16.21 2.65 12.62
N GLN A 174 15.37 3.49 13.24
CA GLN A 174 15.78 4.78 13.80
C GLN A 174 16.21 4.71 15.28
N GLY A 175 15.93 3.59 15.97
CA GLY A 175 16.18 3.46 17.41
C GLY A 175 15.30 4.38 18.25
N VAL A 176 14.01 4.46 17.90
CA VAL A 176 13.00 5.24 18.63
C VAL A 176 11.87 4.35 19.11
N GLU A 177 11.20 4.76 20.18
CA GLU A 177 10.05 4.03 20.71
C GLU A 177 8.81 4.21 19.82
N VAL A 178 8.11 3.10 19.54
CA VAL A 178 6.90 3.09 18.70
C VAL A 178 5.82 4.04 19.24
N ILE A 179 5.65 4.07 20.56
CA ILE A 179 4.66 4.91 21.23
C ILE A 179 4.98 6.40 21.03
N ASP A 180 6.26 6.78 21.08
CA ASP A 180 6.68 8.18 20.88
C ASP A 180 6.47 8.61 19.44
N ARG A 181 6.77 7.72 18.49
CA ARG A 181 6.51 7.95 17.06
C ARG A 181 5.03 8.21 16.80
N ILE A 182 4.14 7.37 17.32
CA ILE A 182 2.70 7.52 17.13
C ILE A 182 2.18 8.80 17.79
N LYS A 183 2.67 9.14 18.99
CA LYS A 183 2.31 10.40 19.66
C LYS A 183 2.77 11.63 18.90
N SER A 184 3.91 11.56 18.22
CA SER A 184 4.45 12.66 17.41
C SER A 184 3.69 12.84 16.09
N GLN A 185 3.50 11.75 15.32
CA GLN A 185 2.88 11.84 13.99
C GLN A 185 1.35 11.76 13.99
N GLY A 186 0.74 11.23 15.05
CA GLY A 186 -0.70 11.00 15.16
C GLY A 186 -1.56 12.23 14.84
N PRO A 187 -1.28 13.41 15.41
CA PRO A 187 -2.01 14.64 15.08
C PRO A 187 -1.97 14.99 13.58
N TRP A 188 -0.81 14.83 12.94
CA TRP A 188 -0.66 15.03 11.49
C TRP A 188 -1.44 13.99 10.69
N SER A 189 -1.37 12.72 11.07
CA SER A 189 -2.11 11.63 10.39
C SER A 189 -3.62 11.86 10.43
N ILE A 190 -4.17 12.33 11.55
CA ILE A 190 -5.59 12.65 11.69
C ILE A 190 -5.99 13.84 10.81
N VAL A 191 -5.14 14.86 10.72
CA VAL A 191 -5.37 15.98 9.78
C VAL A 191 -5.39 15.48 8.33
N CYS A 192 -4.48 14.58 7.95
CA CYS A 192 -4.48 13.97 6.62
C CYS A 192 -5.76 13.16 6.35
N LEU A 193 -6.25 12.41 7.35
CA LEU A 193 -7.50 11.66 7.25
C LEU A 193 -8.69 12.59 6.99
N ILE A 194 -8.83 13.66 7.77
CA ILE A 194 -9.94 14.63 7.64
C ILE A 194 -9.89 15.32 6.27
N ILE A 195 -8.70 15.79 5.85
CA ILE A 195 -8.52 16.40 4.54
C ILE A 195 -8.91 15.41 3.44
N SER A 196 -8.48 14.16 3.54
CA SER A 196 -8.81 13.13 2.55
C SER A 196 -10.30 12.86 2.46
N ILE A 197 -11.03 12.80 3.59
CA ILE A 197 -12.50 12.66 3.60
C ILE A 197 -13.15 13.82 2.82
N VAL A 198 -12.73 15.06 3.08
CA VAL A 198 -13.28 16.25 2.41
C VAL A 198 -13.00 16.20 0.91
N PHE A 199 -11.77 15.86 0.50
CA PHE A 199 -11.40 15.78 -0.91
C PHE A 199 -12.11 14.63 -1.63
N ILE A 200 -12.22 13.44 -1.02
CA ILE A 200 -12.94 12.30 -1.60
C ILE A 200 -14.42 12.67 -1.82
N TYR A 201 -15.08 13.26 -0.82
CA TYR A 201 -16.46 13.71 -0.97
C TYR A 201 -16.60 14.81 -2.03
N GLY A 202 -15.69 15.78 -2.05
CA GLY A 202 -15.65 16.84 -3.06
C GLY A 202 -15.47 16.31 -4.48
N LEU A 203 -14.63 15.28 -4.67
CA LEU A 203 -14.47 14.59 -5.94
C LEU A 203 -15.78 13.89 -6.35
N SER A 204 -16.43 13.15 -5.44
CA SER A 204 -17.74 12.55 -5.69
C SER A 204 -18.80 13.56 -6.13
N MET A 205 -18.80 14.76 -5.54
CA MET A 205 -19.68 15.87 -5.95
C MET A 205 -19.32 16.40 -7.33
N SER A 206 -18.02 16.64 -7.61
CA SER A 206 -17.55 17.16 -8.89
C SER A 206 -17.82 16.21 -10.07
N MET A 207 -17.84 14.91 -9.78
CA MET A 207 -18.17 13.87 -10.76
C MET A 207 -19.69 13.71 -10.97
N GLY A 208 -20.52 14.46 -10.24
CA GLY A 208 -21.97 14.40 -10.37
C GLY A 208 -22.57 13.06 -9.92
N LEU A 209 -21.92 12.33 -9.01
CA LEU A 209 -22.36 11.00 -8.62
C LEU A 209 -23.76 11.02 -7.96
N PRO A 210 -24.57 9.96 -8.15
CA PRO A 210 -25.96 9.89 -7.67
C PRO A 210 -26.12 10.12 -6.17
N THR A 211 -27.16 10.85 -5.77
CA THR A 211 -27.54 11.12 -4.37
C THR A 211 -28.72 10.30 -3.88
N GLU A 212 -29.44 9.66 -4.78
CA GLU A 212 -30.58 8.84 -4.42
C GLU A 212 -30.11 7.40 -4.17
N SER A 213 -30.74 6.72 -3.22
CA SER A 213 -30.51 5.30 -2.99
C SER A 213 -30.93 4.54 -4.25
N ALA A 214 -30.01 3.76 -4.82
CA ALA A 214 -30.25 3.05 -6.06
C ALA A 214 -31.21 1.88 -5.85
N ASN A 215 -32.08 1.63 -6.83
CA ASN A 215 -32.81 0.37 -6.92
C ASN A 215 -31.88 -0.67 -7.57
N ALA A 216 -31.31 -1.55 -6.77
CA ALA A 216 -30.33 -2.54 -7.23
C ALA A 216 -30.87 -3.42 -8.38
N ALA A 217 -32.16 -3.77 -8.37
CA ALA A 217 -32.75 -4.56 -9.46
C ALA A 217 -32.73 -3.82 -10.80
N LEU A 218 -33.01 -2.51 -10.79
CA LEU A 218 -32.95 -1.69 -12.00
C LEU A 218 -31.51 -1.50 -12.50
N ALA A 219 -30.54 -1.36 -11.60
CA ALA A 219 -29.13 -1.26 -11.97
C ALA A 219 -28.62 -2.55 -12.63
N ILE A 220 -29.03 -3.70 -12.10
CA ILE A 220 -28.67 -5.02 -12.65
C ILE A 220 -29.34 -5.24 -14.02
N ASP A 221 -30.60 -4.85 -14.17
CA ASP A 221 -31.35 -4.99 -15.43
C ASP A 221 -30.79 -4.12 -16.57
N GLN A 222 -29.97 -3.11 -16.24
CA GLN A 222 -29.29 -2.26 -17.22
C GLN A 222 -27.95 -2.84 -17.70
N ILE A 223 -27.46 -3.93 -17.10
CA ILE A 223 -26.23 -4.60 -17.55
C ILE A 223 -26.50 -5.23 -18.93
N PRO A 224 -25.72 -4.92 -19.97
CA PRO A 224 -25.92 -5.51 -21.29
C PRO A 224 -25.82 -7.05 -21.27
N ALA A 225 -26.68 -7.74 -22.02
CA ALA A 225 -26.73 -9.21 -22.04
C ALA A 225 -25.38 -9.85 -22.43
N GLN A 226 -24.63 -9.21 -23.33
CA GLN A 226 -23.28 -9.66 -23.69
C GLN A 226 -22.35 -9.63 -22.48
N VAL A 227 -22.38 -8.54 -21.70
CA VAL A 227 -21.56 -8.40 -20.49
C VAL A 227 -21.93 -9.46 -19.45
N MET A 228 -23.22 -9.78 -19.30
CA MET A 228 -23.66 -10.85 -18.40
C MET A 228 -23.18 -12.24 -18.86
N THR A 229 -23.12 -12.46 -20.18
CA THR A 229 -22.64 -13.70 -20.78
C THR A 229 -21.13 -13.86 -20.57
N ASP A 230 -20.36 -12.81 -20.87
CA ASP A 230 -18.91 -12.78 -20.68
C ASP A 230 -18.57 -12.95 -19.20
N LEU A 231 -19.29 -12.26 -18.31
CA LEU A 231 -19.15 -12.40 -16.86
C LEU A 231 -19.46 -13.84 -16.38
N GLY A 232 -20.44 -14.51 -16.97
CA GLY A 232 -20.78 -15.88 -16.64
C GLY A 232 -19.71 -16.90 -17.03
N VAL A 233 -18.88 -16.59 -18.02
CA VAL A 233 -17.74 -17.42 -18.43
C VAL A 233 -16.52 -17.12 -17.57
N GLU A 234 -16.22 -15.83 -17.37
CA GLU A 234 -15.00 -15.42 -16.67
C GLU A 234 -15.11 -15.52 -15.14
N ARG A 235 -16.29 -15.20 -14.58
CA ARG A 235 -16.56 -15.14 -13.14
C ARG A 235 -18.01 -15.55 -12.80
N PRO A 236 -18.33 -16.86 -12.82
CA PRO A 236 -19.68 -17.36 -12.50
C PRO A 236 -20.23 -16.87 -11.15
N SER A 237 -19.38 -16.79 -10.12
CA SER A 237 -19.77 -16.33 -8.77
C SER A 237 -20.25 -14.87 -8.75
N ALA A 238 -19.73 -14.03 -9.65
CA ALA A 238 -20.17 -12.65 -9.78
C ALA A 238 -21.60 -12.56 -10.34
N VAL A 239 -21.95 -13.42 -11.31
CA VAL A 239 -23.34 -13.52 -11.81
C VAL A 239 -24.28 -14.00 -10.70
N GLU A 240 -23.83 -14.96 -9.90
CA GLU A 240 -24.60 -15.45 -8.75
C GLU A 240 -24.86 -14.34 -7.72
N LEU A 241 -23.86 -13.54 -7.39
CA LEU A 241 -24.03 -12.35 -6.55
C LEU A 241 -25.12 -11.40 -7.08
N LEU A 242 -25.08 -11.08 -8.39
CA LEU A 242 -26.06 -10.18 -9.01
C LEU A 242 -27.48 -10.76 -8.90
N ASN A 243 -27.63 -12.05 -9.19
CA ASN A 243 -28.91 -12.73 -9.05
C ASN A 243 -29.42 -12.69 -7.60
N GLN A 244 -28.55 -12.96 -6.63
CA GLN A 244 -28.86 -12.94 -5.20
C GLN A 244 -29.22 -11.55 -4.67
N VAL A 245 -28.61 -10.49 -5.20
CA VAL A 245 -29.01 -9.10 -4.90
C VAL A 245 -30.45 -8.86 -5.39
N LYS A 246 -30.78 -9.34 -6.59
CA LYS A 246 -32.10 -9.16 -7.21
C LYS A 246 -33.21 -9.98 -6.54
N THR A 247 -32.94 -11.25 -6.24
CA THR A 247 -33.92 -12.16 -5.61
C THR A 247 -34.01 -11.94 -4.10
N GLY A 248 -32.97 -11.37 -3.51
CA GLY A 248 -32.86 -11.14 -2.08
C GLY A 248 -32.30 -12.35 -1.35
N VAL A 249 -31.48 -12.08 -0.34
CA VAL A 249 -30.93 -13.05 0.59
C VAL A 249 -31.21 -12.59 2.03
N PRO A 250 -31.26 -13.51 3.01
CA PRO A 250 -31.49 -13.12 4.40
C PRO A 250 -30.43 -12.13 4.92
N TYR A 251 -30.84 -11.14 5.73
CA TYR A 251 -29.90 -10.17 6.30
C TYR A 251 -28.87 -10.77 7.25
N TYR A 252 -29.15 -11.94 7.83
CA TYR A 252 -28.15 -12.65 8.66
C TYR A 252 -26.94 -13.12 7.84
N MET A 253 -27.02 -13.15 6.51
CA MET A 253 -25.86 -13.44 5.65
C MET A 253 -24.77 -12.36 5.73
N ALA A 254 -25.02 -11.23 6.39
CA ALA A 254 -23.98 -10.28 6.75
C ALA A 254 -23.13 -10.71 7.97
N ILE A 255 -23.57 -11.71 8.75
CA ILE A 255 -22.86 -12.18 9.96
C ILE A 255 -21.42 -12.64 9.66
N PRO A 256 -21.14 -13.43 8.61
CA PRO A 256 -19.77 -13.77 8.22
C PRO A 256 -18.84 -12.56 8.16
N LEU A 257 -19.28 -11.46 7.53
CA LEU A 257 -18.51 -10.23 7.51
C LEU A 257 -18.33 -9.63 8.90
N LEU A 258 -19.40 -9.54 9.70
CA LEU A 258 -19.32 -9.01 11.06
C LEU A 258 -18.35 -9.83 11.92
N LEU A 259 -18.24 -11.14 11.70
CA LEU A 259 -17.25 -11.99 12.36
C LEU A 259 -15.83 -11.67 11.89
N VAL A 260 -15.60 -11.50 10.58
CA VAL A 260 -14.29 -11.06 10.07
C VAL A 260 -13.88 -9.75 10.72
N LEU A 261 -14.76 -8.74 10.72
CA LEU A 261 -14.50 -7.44 11.33
C LEU A 261 -14.29 -7.54 12.84
N ALA A 262 -15.06 -8.35 13.56
CA ALA A 262 -14.90 -8.52 15.01
C ALA A 262 -13.59 -9.21 15.38
N VAL A 263 -13.19 -10.23 14.60
CA VAL A 263 -11.92 -10.96 14.78
C VAL A 263 -10.73 -10.05 14.46
N ALA A 264 -10.86 -9.24 13.41
CA ALA A 264 -9.92 -8.21 13.03
C ALA A 264 -9.75 -7.14 14.12
N ILE A 265 -10.84 -6.63 14.71
CA ILE A 265 -10.79 -5.66 15.80
C ILE A 265 -10.17 -6.23 17.08
N LYS A 266 -10.29 -7.56 17.29
CA LYS A 266 -9.60 -8.25 18.40
C LYS A 266 -8.10 -8.44 18.17
N GLY A 267 -7.56 -7.98 17.04
CA GLY A 267 -6.13 -8.06 16.72
C GLY A 267 -5.66 -9.45 16.30
N LEU A 268 -6.56 -10.33 15.83
CA LEU A 268 -6.15 -11.62 15.28
C LEU A 268 -5.50 -11.43 13.90
N PRO A 269 -4.57 -12.33 13.51
CA PRO A 269 -3.91 -12.24 12.20
C PRO A 269 -4.92 -12.28 11.03
N THR A 270 -4.59 -11.60 9.93
CA THR A 270 -5.41 -11.56 8.72
C THR A 270 -5.82 -12.95 8.22
N LEU A 271 -4.91 -13.93 8.26
CA LEU A 271 -5.21 -15.30 7.86
C LEU A 271 -6.38 -15.90 8.66
N ALA A 272 -6.44 -15.63 9.97
CA ALA A 272 -7.54 -16.07 10.81
C ALA A 272 -8.84 -15.33 10.46
N CYS A 273 -8.76 -14.01 10.19
CA CYS A 273 -9.90 -13.21 9.79
C CYS A 273 -10.54 -13.74 8.49
N LEU A 274 -9.73 -13.96 7.45
CA LEU A 274 -10.19 -14.49 6.16
C LEU A 274 -10.73 -15.93 6.30
N SER A 275 -10.06 -16.77 7.09
CA SER A 275 -10.51 -18.14 7.37
C SER A 275 -11.86 -18.18 8.07
N VAL A 276 -12.06 -17.31 9.07
CA VAL A 276 -13.37 -17.16 9.75
C VAL A 276 -14.44 -16.73 8.76
N GLY A 277 -14.13 -15.80 7.85
CA GLY A 277 -15.02 -15.37 6.78
C GLY A 277 -15.45 -16.54 5.90
N ILE A 278 -14.49 -17.29 5.36
CA ILE A 278 -14.75 -18.45 4.48
C ILE A 278 -15.60 -19.52 5.18
N VAL A 279 -15.22 -19.92 6.40
CA VAL A 279 -15.91 -20.97 7.15
C VAL A 279 -17.32 -20.54 7.54
N SER A 280 -17.48 -19.31 8.02
CA SER A 280 -18.80 -18.81 8.38
C SER A 280 -19.69 -18.59 7.16
N SER A 281 -19.17 -18.12 6.03
CA SER A 281 -19.97 -17.99 4.79
C SER A 281 -20.49 -19.32 4.30
N PHE A 282 -19.71 -20.39 4.46
CA PHE A 282 -20.16 -21.75 4.15
C PHE A 282 -21.31 -22.19 5.06
N ILE A 283 -21.14 -22.04 6.37
CA ILE A 283 -22.13 -22.46 7.38
C ILE A 283 -23.45 -21.70 7.18
N PHE A 284 -23.39 -20.37 7.11
CA PHE A 284 -24.59 -19.55 6.93
C PHE A 284 -25.21 -19.71 5.55
N GLY A 285 -24.40 -19.93 4.50
CA GLY A 285 -24.88 -20.20 3.15
C GLY A 285 -25.69 -21.51 3.04
N ILE A 286 -25.33 -22.54 3.81
CA ILE A 286 -26.16 -23.76 3.92
C ILE A 286 -27.55 -23.42 4.50
N PHE A 287 -27.59 -22.63 5.58
CA PHE A 287 -28.86 -22.23 6.19
C PHE A 287 -29.70 -21.31 5.29
N ALA A 288 -29.04 -20.50 4.45
CA ALA A 288 -29.69 -19.63 3.48
C ALA A 288 -30.14 -20.36 2.21
N GLY A 289 -29.71 -21.61 2.00
CA GLY A 289 -29.99 -22.36 0.77
C GLY A 289 -29.22 -21.85 -0.46
N THR A 290 -28.14 -21.11 -0.26
CA THR A 290 -27.25 -20.60 -1.32
C THR A 290 -26.04 -21.50 -1.56
N VAL A 291 -25.82 -22.50 -0.70
CA VAL A 291 -24.74 -23.48 -0.80
C VAL A 291 -25.33 -24.88 -0.83
N ASP A 292 -25.23 -25.54 -1.99
CA ASP A 292 -25.81 -26.87 -2.19
C ASP A 292 -24.97 -28.02 -1.64
N SER A 293 -23.63 -27.88 -1.66
CA SER A 293 -22.72 -28.95 -1.22
C SER A 293 -21.34 -28.44 -0.80
N LEU A 294 -20.69 -29.18 0.11
CA LEU A 294 -19.29 -28.94 0.49
C LEU A 294 -18.35 -29.03 -0.71
N ASN A 295 -18.56 -30.01 -1.60
CA ASN A 295 -17.72 -30.17 -2.80
C ASN A 295 -17.82 -28.99 -3.76
N GLY A 296 -19.03 -28.45 -3.96
CA GLY A 296 -19.23 -27.24 -4.76
C GLY A 296 -18.49 -26.06 -4.14
N PHE A 297 -18.62 -25.86 -2.83
CA PHE A 297 -17.93 -24.79 -2.11
C PHE A 297 -16.40 -24.91 -2.16
N LEU A 298 -15.85 -26.12 -1.99
CA LEU A 298 -14.40 -26.33 -2.08
C LEU A 298 -13.85 -26.09 -3.49
N LYS A 299 -14.64 -26.30 -4.55
CA LYS A 299 -14.24 -25.93 -5.91
C LYS A 299 -14.13 -24.42 -6.09
N LEU A 300 -15.01 -23.64 -5.45
CA LEU A 300 -14.89 -22.17 -5.42
C LEU A 300 -13.57 -21.75 -4.74
N MET A 301 -13.20 -22.41 -3.64
CA MET A 301 -11.93 -22.12 -2.94
C MET A 301 -10.73 -22.44 -3.83
N MET A 302 -10.77 -23.57 -4.52
CA MET A 302 -9.74 -23.95 -5.48
C MET A 302 -9.62 -22.93 -6.61
N SER A 303 -10.74 -22.43 -7.15
CA SER A 303 -10.73 -21.38 -8.17
C SER A 303 -10.06 -20.11 -7.66
N GLY A 304 -10.46 -19.63 -6.47
CA GLY A 304 -9.85 -18.45 -5.86
C GLY A 304 -8.34 -18.61 -5.64
N PHE A 305 -7.89 -19.76 -5.15
CA PHE A 305 -6.46 -20.02 -4.97
C PHE A 305 -5.69 -20.05 -6.29
N ALA A 306 -6.26 -20.66 -7.33
CA ALA A 306 -5.63 -20.72 -8.65
C ALA A 306 -5.49 -19.33 -9.28
N ASP A 307 -6.52 -18.49 -9.15
CA ASP A 307 -6.53 -17.14 -9.71
C ASP A 307 -5.53 -16.21 -9.01
N ALA A 308 -5.34 -16.34 -7.69
CA ALA A 308 -4.30 -15.60 -6.99
C ALA A 308 -2.89 -15.98 -7.50
N GLY A 309 -2.69 -17.27 -7.79
CA GLY A 309 -1.44 -17.83 -8.26
C GLY A 309 -1.11 -17.55 -9.73
N SER A 310 -2.08 -17.20 -10.57
CA SER A 310 -1.85 -17.07 -12.02
C SER A 310 -1.11 -15.79 -12.42
N TRP A 311 -1.28 -14.70 -11.67
CA TRP A 311 -0.69 -13.40 -12.02
C TRP A 311 -0.08 -12.67 -10.83
N VAL A 312 -0.84 -12.41 -9.76
CA VAL A 312 -0.39 -11.50 -8.67
C VAL A 312 0.79 -12.05 -7.90
N ILE A 313 0.68 -13.29 -7.44
CA ILE A 313 1.76 -13.90 -6.64
C ILE A 313 3.03 -13.99 -7.48
N VAL A 314 2.93 -14.41 -8.74
CA VAL A 314 4.08 -14.52 -9.65
C VAL A 314 4.71 -13.15 -9.92
N MET A 315 3.91 -12.12 -10.18
CA MET A 315 4.39 -10.75 -10.36
C MET A 315 5.10 -10.25 -9.10
N MET A 316 4.51 -10.42 -7.92
CA MET A 316 5.13 -10.01 -6.65
C MET A 316 6.43 -10.75 -6.34
N MET A 317 6.53 -12.04 -6.70
CA MET A 317 7.79 -12.79 -6.59
C MET A 317 8.89 -12.16 -7.45
N TRP A 318 8.59 -11.75 -8.69
CA TRP A 318 9.58 -11.12 -9.57
C TRP A 318 9.97 -9.71 -9.12
N VAL A 319 9.00 -8.89 -8.72
CA VAL A 319 9.25 -7.54 -8.20
C VAL A 319 9.98 -7.60 -6.86
N GLY A 320 9.64 -8.55 -5.99
CA GLY A 320 10.35 -8.82 -4.74
C GLY A 320 11.78 -9.27 -4.99
N ALA A 321 12.01 -10.19 -5.93
CA ALA A 321 13.35 -10.62 -6.33
C ALA A 321 14.19 -9.45 -6.87
N PHE A 322 13.59 -8.60 -7.71
CA PHE A 322 14.19 -7.36 -8.20
C PHE A 322 14.63 -6.45 -7.04
N GLY A 323 13.73 -6.15 -6.11
CA GLY A 323 14.02 -5.33 -4.92
C GLY A 323 15.15 -5.91 -4.06
N GLY A 324 15.19 -7.23 -3.90
CA GLY A 324 16.26 -7.94 -3.18
C GLY A 324 17.64 -7.74 -3.81
N ILE A 325 17.76 -7.86 -5.13
CA ILE A 325 19.00 -7.60 -5.85
C ILE A 325 19.40 -6.12 -5.72
N MET A 326 18.45 -5.23 -5.94
CA MET A 326 18.67 -3.78 -5.86
C MET A 326 19.13 -3.33 -4.48
N SER A 327 18.66 -3.97 -3.40
CA SER A 327 19.07 -3.66 -2.02
C SER A 327 20.56 -3.95 -1.74
N LYS A 328 21.16 -4.89 -2.47
CA LYS A 328 22.56 -5.30 -2.30
C LYS A 328 23.54 -4.48 -3.10
N MET A 329 23.08 -3.94 -4.21
CA MET A 329 23.82 -2.93 -4.95
C MET A 329 23.83 -1.69 -4.05
N LYS A 330 25.00 -1.17 -3.67
CA LYS A 330 25.12 0.11 -2.94
C LYS A 330 24.70 1.30 -3.82
N ALA A 331 23.52 1.26 -4.40
CA ALA A 331 22.98 2.20 -5.36
C ALA A 331 22.67 3.54 -4.67
N PHE A 332 22.27 3.50 -3.40
CA PHE A 332 21.86 4.69 -2.64
C PHE A 332 23.01 5.54 -2.07
N GLU A 333 24.26 5.04 -2.07
CA GLU A 333 25.43 5.75 -1.54
C GLU A 333 25.77 7.03 -2.35
N PRO A 334 25.79 7.03 -3.69
CA PRO A 334 25.88 8.26 -4.47
C PRO A 334 24.75 9.26 -4.18
N LEU A 335 23.55 8.76 -3.85
CA LEU A 335 22.38 9.59 -3.59
C LEU A 335 22.47 10.24 -2.19
N SER A 336 22.93 9.51 -1.18
CA SER A 336 23.18 10.08 0.17
C SER A 336 24.27 11.15 0.13
N ASN A 337 25.32 10.96 -0.67
CA ASN A 337 26.35 11.98 -0.89
C ASN A 337 25.78 13.25 -1.57
N LEU A 338 24.88 13.09 -2.54
CA LEU A 338 24.19 14.20 -3.19
C LEU A 338 23.30 14.96 -2.20
N VAL A 339 22.58 14.26 -1.32
CA VAL A 339 21.80 14.87 -0.23
C VAL A 339 22.68 15.80 0.60
N MET A 340 23.86 15.35 1.02
CA MET A 340 24.80 16.16 1.80
C MET A 340 25.42 17.32 1.03
N PHE A 341 25.54 17.21 -0.29
CA PHE A 341 25.99 18.31 -1.12
C PHE A 341 24.94 19.42 -1.25
N LEU A 342 23.66 19.05 -1.30
CA LEU A 342 22.55 19.99 -1.53
C LEU A 342 22.00 20.61 -0.24
N ALA A 343 22.02 19.88 0.88
CA ALA A 343 21.47 20.34 2.15
C ALA A 343 22.32 21.47 2.77
N ARG A 344 21.73 22.65 2.98
CA ARG A 344 22.39 23.82 3.59
C ARG A 344 22.00 24.04 5.05
N ASN A 345 20.90 23.43 5.49
CA ASN A 345 20.43 23.45 6.87
C ASN A 345 19.70 22.14 7.20
N VAL A 346 19.39 21.92 8.49
CA VAL A 346 18.78 20.66 8.94
C VAL A 346 17.40 20.44 8.34
N LYS A 347 16.63 21.50 8.11
CA LYS A 347 15.31 21.41 7.47
C LYS A 347 15.40 20.85 6.04
N GLN A 348 16.36 21.35 5.25
CA GLN A 348 16.63 20.84 3.91
C GLN A 348 17.13 19.39 3.96
N LEU A 349 17.99 19.04 4.93
CA LEU A 349 18.43 17.65 5.12
C LEU A 349 17.24 16.72 5.38
N MET A 350 16.33 17.08 6.29
CA MET A 350 15.15 16.28 6.61
C MET A 350 14.20 16.14 5.41
N PHE A 351 13.98 17.21 4.66
CA PHE A 351 13.21 17.14 3.41
C PHE A 351 13.84 16.17 2.40
N MET A 352 15.17 16.23 2.25
CA MET A 352 15.91 15.34 1.35
C MET A 352 15.91 13.90 1.84
N ASN A 353 15.90 13.63 3.15
CA ASN A 353 15.66 12.29 3.69
C ASN A 353 14.29 11.75 3.29
N GLY A 354 13.25 12.59 3.34
CA GLY A 354 11.93 12.23 2.83
C GLY A 354 11.95 11.87 1.34
N LEU A 355 12.60 12.70 0.50
CA LEU A 355 12.76 12.38 -0.92
C LEU A 355 13.57 11.10 -1.15
N LEU A 356 14.60 10.85 -0.34
CA LEU A 356 15.40 9.63 -0.41
C LEU A 356 14.54 8.39 -0.11
N CYS A 357 13.61 8.47 0.85
CA CYS A 357 12.63 7.40 1.09
C CYS A 357 11.75 7.14 -0.14
N LEU A 358 11.22 8.18 -0.81
CA LEU A 358 10.42 8.00 -2.03
C LEU A 358 11.22 7.40 -3.19
N VAL A 359 12.45 7.88 -3.42
CA VAL A 359 13.33 7.34 -4.46
C VAL A 359 13.70 5.89 -4.14
N GLY A 360 14.01 5.60 -2.88
CA GLY A 360 14.23 4.24 -2.40
C GLY A 360 13.04 3.33 -2.63
N ASN A 361 11.84 3.83 -2.35
CA ASN A 361 10.60 3.08 -2.53
C ASN A 361 10.35 2.75 -4.02
N ALA A 362 10.56 3.75 -4.89
CA ALA A 362 10.45 3.55 -6.33
C ALA A 362 11.52 2.60 -6.87
N ALA A 363 12.72 2.63 -6.30
CA ALA A 363 13.83 1.80 -6.76
C ALA A 363 13.76 0.36 -6.28
N LEU A 364 13.25 0.12 -5.07
CA LEU A 364 13.14 -1.21 -4.48
C LEU A 364 11.79 -1.86 -4.76
N ALA A 365 10.79 -1.05 -5.12
CA ALA A 365 9.42 -1.46 -5.44
C ALA A 365 8.73 -2.28 -4.33
N ASP A 366 9.24 -2.16 -3.10
CA ASP A 366 8.81 -2.84 -1.88
C ASP A 366 9.09 -1.92 -0.68
N GLU A 367 8.05 -1.67 0.13
CA GLU A 367 8.13 -0.71 1.23
C GLU A 367 8.98 -1.23 2.38
N MET A 368 9.00 -2.54 2.63
CA MET A 368 9.82 -3.13 3.68
C MET A 368 11.29 -3.07 3.31
N ALA A 369 11.64 -3.46 2.09
CA ALA A 369 12.97 -3.32 1.51
C ALA A 369 13.42 -1.85 1.57
N GLN A 370 12.53 -0.91 1.27
CA GLN A 370 12.81 0.52 1.41
C GLN A 370 13.12 0.90 2.85
N ILE A 371 12.28 0.53 3.82
CA ILE A 371 12.47 0.87 5.23
C ILE A 371 13.81 0.32 5.75
N VAL A 372 14.13 -0.95 5.46
CA VAL A 372 15.36 -1.59 5.97
C VAL A 372 16.63 -1.12 5.25
N THR A 373 16.52 -0.68 3.99
CA THR A 373 17.67 -0.20 3.21
C THR A 373 17.94 1.27 3.44
N VAL A 374 16.89 2.11 3.38
CA VAL A 374 17.02 3.58 3.43
C VAL A 374 16.92 4.12 4.86
N GLY A 375 16.24 3.41 5.76
CA GLY A 375 16.15 3.78 7.18
C GLY A 375 17.53 4.01 7.82
N PRO A 376 18.46 3.04 7.78
CA PRO A 376 19.81 3.23 8.31
C PRO A 376 20.56 4.39 7.65
N ILE A 377 20.42 4.58 6.33
CA ILE A 377 21.07 5.68 5.60
C ILE A 377 20.59 7.05 6.10
N THR A 378 19.27 7.24 6.23
CA THR A 378 18.70 8.50 6.72
C THR A 378 19.04 8.78 8.18
N LYS A 379 19.20 7.72 8.99
CA LYS A 379 19.70 7.81 10.37
C LYS A 379 21.14 8.30 10.41
N GLU A 380 22.03 7.63 9.68
CA GLU A 380 23.46 8.00 9.61
C GLU A 380 23.65 9.42 9.07
N LEU A 381 22.86 9.85 8.09
CA LEU A 381 22.88 11.21 7.57
C LEU A 381 22.63 12.25 8.67
N VAL A 382 21.70 11.99 9.59
CA VAL A 382 21.41 12.88 10.71
C VAL A 382 22.51 12.79 11.78
N GLU A 383 22.84 11.59 12.26
CA GLU A 383 23.81 11.38 13.35
C GLU A 383 25.21 11.92 13.00
N ASN A 384 25.64 11.72 11.75
CA ASN A 384 26.97 12.13 11.32
C ASN A 384 27.06 13.62 11.00
N ASN A 385 25.96 14.29 10.64
CA ASN A 385 26.01 15.65 10.09
C ASN A 385 25.24 16.71 10.86
N VAL A 386 24.45 16.34 11.87
CA VAL A 386 23.69 17.29 12.71
C VAL A 386 24.27 17.33 14.11
N GLU A 387 24.37 18.53 14.68
CA GLU A 387 24.67 18.76 16.09
C GLU A 387 23.48 19.47 16.76
N GLY A 388 23.16 19.05 17.99
CA GLY A 388 22.01 19.51 18.77
C GLY A 388 21.89 18.73 20.09
N SER A 389 20.87 19.04 20.89
CA SER A 389 20.60 18.26 22.11
C SER A 389 20.16 16.83 21.77
N GLU A 390 20.30 15.90 22.71
CA GLU A 390 19.85 14.51 22.51
C GLU A 390 18.33 14.43 22.24
N GLU A 391 17.55 15.29 22.90
CA GLU A 391 16.11 15.40 22.70
C GLU A 391 15.78 15.90 21.28
N ASP A 392 16.46 16.93 20.79
CA ASP A 392 16.24 17.44 19.43
C ASP A 392 16.63 16.39 18.37
N LEU A 393 17.75 15.69 18.56
CA LEU A 393 18.17 14.60 17.67
C LEU A 393 17.19 13.42 17.72
N TYR A 394 16.59 13.13 18.87
CA TYR A 394 15.53 12.13 18.99
C TYR A 394 14.28 12.54 18.18
N GLN A 395 13.88 13.82 18.19
CA GLN A 395 12.79 14.32 17.34
C GLN A 395 13.08 14.16 15.84
N LEU A 396 14.32 14.37 15.40
CA LEU A 396 14.72 14.11 14.00
C LEU A 396 14.62 12.61 13.66
N ARG A 397 15.02 11.73 14.57
CA ARG A 397 14.88 10.27 14.41
C ARG A 397 13.41 9.84 14.34
N LEU A 398 12.54 10.40 15.18
CA LEU A 398 11.09 10.18 15.11
C LEU A 398 10.55 10.56 13.72
N ARG A 399 10.95 11.72 13.21
CA ARG A 399 10.56 12.15 11.86
C ARG A 399 11.10 11.24 10.76
N ASN A 400 12.35 10.80 10.83
CA ASN A 400 12.88 9.83 9.86
C ASN A 400 12.09 8.52 9.88
N ALA A 401 11.66 8.04 11.06
CA ALA A 401 10.83 6.85 11.17
C ALA A 401 9.45 7.06 10.53
N THR A 402 8.86 8.25 10.71
CA THR A 402 7.67 8.67 9.97
C THR A 402 7.93 8.67 8.47
N PHE A 403 9.02 9.26 7.98
CA PHE A 403 9.34 9.25 6.55
C PHE A 403 9.45 7.85 5.99
N SER A 404 10.22 6.96 6.63
CA SER A 404 10.39 5.58 6.14
C SER A 404 9.05 4.86 6.01
N SER A 405 8.20 4.87 7.03
CA SER A 405 6.94 4.12 6.95
C SER A 405 5.85 4.86 6.14
N SER A 406 5.63 6.16 6.34
CA SER A 406 4.57 6.87 5.60
C SER A 406 4.90 7.04 4.11
N LEU A 407 6.16 7.33 3.75
CA LEU A 407 6.55 7.45 2.33
C LEU A 407 6.81 6.07 1.69
N GLY A 408 7.11 5.04 2.49
CA GLY A 408 7.06 3.65 2.06
C GLY A 408 5.64 3.24 1.69
N VAL A 409 4.69 3.35 2.62
CA VAL A 409 3.32 2.83 2.46
C VAL A 409 2.42 3.71 1.58
N PHE A 410 2.47 5.03 1.71
CA PHE A 410 1.66 5.90 0.86
C PHE A 410 2.36 6.28 -0.44
N GLY A 411 3.70 6.35 -0.43
CA GLY A 411 4.45 6.54 -1.67
C GLY A 411 4.35 5.34 -2.60
N SER A 412 4.24 4.11 -2.06
CA SER A 412 4.09 2.90 -2.87
C SER A 412 2.86 2.96 -3.77
N GLN A 413 1.78 3.55 -3.25
CA GLN A 413 0.52 3.73 -3.95
C GLN A 413 0.56 4.84 -5.01
N LEU A 414 1.69 5.53 -5.17
CA LEU A 414 1.95 6.52 -6.22
C LEU A 414 2.99 6.03 -7.24
N ILE A 415 3.46 4.78 -7.11
CA ILE A 415 4.47 4.18 -7.97
C ILE A 415 3.84 3.00 -8.72
N PRO A 416 3.69 3.08 -10.06
CA PRO A 416 2.88 2.12 -10.81
C PRO A 416 3.48 0.70 -10.87
N TRP A 417 4.78 0.57 -10.68
CA TRP A 417 5.50 -0.72 -10.65
C TRP A 417 5.74 -1.28 -9.24
N HIS A 418 5.12 -0.69 -8.22
CA HIS A 418 5.29 -1.15 -6.84
C HIS A 418 4.41 -2.37 -6.54
N VAL A 419 4.88 -3.26 -5.65
CA VAL A 419 4.10 -4.43 -5.21
C VAL A 419 2.71 -4.10 -4.67
N TYR A 420 2.51 -2.93 -4.04
CA TYR A 420 1.21 -2.45 -3.55
C TYR A 420 0.20 -2.28 -4.68
N ILE A 421 0.59 -1.58 -5.76
CA ILE A 421 -0.27 -1.38 -6.91
C ILE A 421 -0.56 -2.71 -7.59
N GLY A 422 0.45 -3.56 -7.76
CA GLY A 422 0.26 -4.89 -8.32
C GLY A 422 -0.71 -5.77 -7.51
N PHE A 423 -0.62 -5.74 -6.19
CA PHE A 423 -1.55 -6.42 -5.29
C PHE A 423 -2.97 -5.89 -5.41
N TYR A 424 -3.15 -4.55 -5.46
CA TYR A 424 -4.46 -3.95 -5.68
C TYR A 424 -5.04 -4.41 -7.02
N LEU A 425 -4.29 -4.24 -8.12
CA LEU A 425 -4.73 -4.66 -9.46
C LEU A 425 -5.16 -6.12 -9.48
N GLY A 426 -4.39 -6.96 -8.82
CA GLY A 426 -4.71 -8.35 -8.59
C GLY A 426 -6.10 -8.58 -8.02
N ILE A 427 -6.28 -8.14 -6.78
CA ILE A 427 -7.54 -8.32 -6.06
C ILE A 427 -8.68 -7.70 -6.85
N LEU A 428 -8.53 -6.46 -7.32
CA LEU A 428 -9.56 -5.72 -8.05
C LEU A 428 -10.04 -6.48 -9.29
N THR A 429 -9.11 -7.00 -10.10
CA THR A 429 -9.42 -7.77 -11.32
C THR A 429 -10.14 -9.06 -10.99
N ALA A 430 -9.78 -9.70 -9.87
CA ALA A 430 -10.42 -10.93 -9.43
C ALA A 430 -11.82 -10.71 -8.89
N VAL A 431 -12.00 -9.63 -8.10
CA VAL A 431 -13.26 -9.38 -7.40
C VAL A 431 -14.27 -8.61 -8.25
N TYR A 432 -13.82 -7.84 -9.24
CA TYR A 432 -14.66 -6.99 -10.08
C TYR A 432 -14.14 -6.97 -11.53
N PRO A 433 -14.42 -8.02 -12.32
CA PRO A 433 -13.90 -8.17 -13.69
C PRO A 433 -14.55 -7.22 -14.71
N LEU A 434 -15.63 -6.52 -14.32
CA LEU A 434 -16.36 -5.60 -15.20
C LEU A 434 -15.59 -4.31 -15.54
N HIS A 435 -14.39 -4.14 -14.98
CA HIS A 435 -13.53 -3.00 -15.24
C HIS A 435 -12.08 -3.46 -15.41
N GLN A 436 -11.43 -2.97 -16.47
CA GLN A 436 -10.00 -3.17 -16.66
C GLN A 436 -9.24 -2.16 -15.82
N PHE A 437 -8.67 -2.63 -14.70
CA PHE A 437 -7.89 -1.78 -13.82
C PHE A 437 -6.48 -1.57 -14.38
N VAL A 438 -6.04 -0.32 -14.38
CA VAL A 438 -4.67 0.07 -14.74
C VAL A 438 -4.06 0.85 -13.57
N ALA A 439 -2.75 0.65 -13.33
CA ALA A 439 -2.01 1.26 -12.23
C ALA A 439 -2.24 2.77 -12.11
N PHE A 440 -2.08 3.51 -13.22
CA PHE A 440 -2.20 4.97 -13.24
C PHE A 440 -3.60 5.48 -12.89
N ASP A 441 -4.64 4.72 -13.21
CA ASP A 441 -6.01 5.11 -12.91
C ASP A 441 -6.30 5.02 -11.41
N ILE A 442 -5.76 4.02 -10.73
CA ILE A 442 -5.82 3.91 -9.26
C ILE A 442 -5.05 5.05 -8.61
N ILE A 443 -3.82 5.29 -9.08
CA ILE A 443 -2.93 6.35 -8.58
C ILE A 443 -3.62 7.71 -8.65
N LYS A 444 -4.25 8.03 -9.79
CA LYS A 444 -4.93 9.31 -10.05
C LYS A 444 -5.94 9.69 -8.97
N TYR A 445 -6.67 8.72 -8.43
CA TYR A 445 -7.72 8.96 -7.42
C TYR A 445 -7.26 8.70 -5.99
N ASN A 446 -5.96 8.39 -5.76
CA ASN A 446 -5.45 8.08 -4.43
C ASN A 446 -5.20 9.33 -3.57
N VAL A 447 -6.30 9.95 -3.16
CA VAL A 447 -6.32 11.19 -2.37
C VAL A 447 -5.47 11.07 -1.11
N MET A 448 -5.62 9.98 -0.35
CA MET A 448 -4.89 9.81 0.90
C MET A 448 -3.37 9.72 0.68
N ALA A 449 -2.94 9.02 -0.37
CA ALA A 449 -1.53 8.95 -0.72
C ALA A 449 -0.98 10.33 -1.09
N TYR A 450 -1.67 11.09 -1.95
CA TYR A 450 -1.26 12.45 -2.32
C TYR A 450 -1.23 13.41 -1.13
N VAL A 451 -2.27 13.40 -0.28
CA VAL A 451 -2.37 14.25 0.91
C VAL A 451 -1.23 13.93 1.88
N THR A 452 -0.97 12.65 2.14
CA THR A 452 0.08 12.23 3.07
C THR A 452 1.47 12.57 2.53
N VAL A 453 1.80 12.14 1.31
CA VAL A 453 3.12 12.36 0.70
C VAL A 453 3.38 13.85 0.48
N GLY A 454 2.40 14.58 -0.06
CA GLY A 454 2.51 16.01 -0.31
C GLY A 454 2.63 16.81 0.99
N SER A 455 1.75 16.55 1.96
CA SER A 455 1.76 17.32 3.21
C SER A 455 3.05 17.13 4.00
N ILE A 456 3.54 15.90 4.16
CA ILE A 456 4.74 15.67 4.98
C ILE A 456 5.97 16.36 4.38
N LEU A 457 6.13 16.32 3.06
CA LEU A 457 7.23 16.97 2.36
C LEU A 457 7.12 18.50 2.39
N ILE A 458 5.93 19.06 2.09
CA ILE A 458 5.71 20.50 2.08
C ILE A 458 5.85 21.08 3.49
N LEU A 459 5.26 20.44 4.50
CA LEU A 459 5.33 20.89 5.89
C LEU A 459 6.78 20.88 6.40
N THR A 460 7.56 19.83 6.08
CA THR A 460 8.98 19.78 6.43
C THR A 460 9.77 20.88 5.72
N LEU A 461 9.60 21.08 4.41
CA LEU A 461 10.37 22.08 3.66
C LEU A 461 10.06 23.52 4.08
N THR A 462 8.79 23.81 4.35
CA THR A 462 8.33 25.16 4.74
C THR A 462 8.55 25.43 6.23
N GLY A 463 8.56 24.41 7.08
CA GLY A 463 8.53 24.53 8.54
C GLY A 463 7.15 24.92 9.08
N LEU A 464 6.09 24.60 8.34
CA LEU A 464 4.70 24.75 8.78
C LEU A 464 4.24 23.59 9.68
N ASP A 465 5.02 22.51 9.74
CA ASP A 465 4.86 21.40 10.69
C ASP A 465 4.80 21.86 12.15
N LYS A 466 5.44 23.00 12.50
CA LYS A 466 5.35 23.63 13.83
C LYS A 466 3.93 23.98 14.30
N PHE A 467 2.99 24.14 13.37
CA PHE A 467 1.58 24.42 13.70
C PHE A 467 0.78 23.15 14.01
N ILE A 468 1.34 21.97 13.75
CA ILE A 468 0.71 20.70 14.08
C ILE A 468 1.25 20.24 15.45
N PRO A 469 0.38 20.00 16.44
CA PRO A 469 0.81 19.59 17.77
C PRO A 469 1.74 18.38 17.73
N LYS A 470 2.88 18.45 18.45
CA LYS A 470 3.89 17.37 18.59
C LYS A 470 4.57 16.91 17.30
N PHE A 471 4.32 17.57 16.17
CA PHE A 471 4.86 17.19 14.88
C PHE A 471 6.00 18.11 14.42
N GLY A 472 6.09 19.34 14.93
CA GLY A 472 7.11 20.30 14.50
C GLY A 472 8.54 19.80 14.69
N LEU A 473 9.39 19.99 13.68
CA LEU A 473 10.81 19.75 13.80
C LEU A 473 11.51 20.83 14.65
N PRO A 474 12.58 20.47 15.38
CA PRO A 474 13.44 21.47 15.99
C PRO A 474 14.03 22.40 14.92
N SER A 475 14.35 23.64 15.32
CA SER A 475 14.86 24.67 14.42
C SER A 475 16.14 25.32 14.95
N GLU A 476 16.90 25.97 14.08
CA GLU A 476 18.04 26.78 14.47
C GLU A 476 17.62 27.85 15.51
N PRO A 477 18.43 28.10 16.56
CA PRO A 477 19.81 27.64 16.74
C PRO A 477 19.98 26.29 17.47
N ASN A 478 18.89 25.62 17.89
CA ASN A 478 18.97 24.40 18.74
C ASN A 478 19.59 23.20 18.02
N ILE A 479 19.36 23.12 16.71
CA ILE A 479 20.00 22.16 15.81
C ILE A 479 20.72 22.91 14.70
N ARG A 480 21.88 22.39 14.27
CA ARG A 480 22.60 22.92 13.12
C ARG A 480 23.37 21.82 12.41
N LEU A 481 23.68 22.03 11.13
CA LEU A 481 24.60 21.14 10.42
C LEU A 481 26.02 21.35 10.98
N LYS A 482 26.74 20.24 11.19
CA LYS A 482 28.16 20.28 11.55
C LYS A 482 28.89 21.05 10.45
N LYS A 483 29.71 22.02 10.84
CA LYS A 483 30.57 22.73 9.88
C LYS A 483 31.46 21.70 9.19
N LYS A 484 31.50 21.69 7.85
CA LYS A 484 32.54 20.96 7.10
C LYS A 484 33.88 21.46 7.64
N GLN A 485 34.60 20.64 8.39
CA GLN A 485 36.02 20.88 8.63
C GLN A 485 36.66 20.89 7.25
N LYS A 486 37.06 22.06 6.77
CA LYS A 486 38.08 22.13 5.72
C LYS A 486 39.26 21.34 6.29
N GLU A 487 39.63 20.24 5.62
CA GLU A 487 40.90 19.59 5.87
C GLU A 487 41.99 20.67 5.90
N GLU A 488 42.61 20.88 7.06
CA GLU A 488 43.86 21.63 7.18
C GLU A 488 44.95 20.85 6.42
N LYS A 489 45.02 21.07 5.11
CA LYS A 489 46.24 20.89 4.32
C LYS A 489 46.93 22.24 4.17
N GLU A 490 47.33 22.84 5.28
CA GLU A 490 48.18 24.03 5.29
C GLU A 490 48.86 24.18 6.66
N SER A 491 49.83 23.31 6.96
CA SER A 491 51.04 23.65 7.75
C SER A 491 51.83 22.40 8.16
N VAL A 492 52.57 21.80 7.23
CA VAL A 492 53.92 21.29 7.55
C VAL A 492 54.82 21.68 6.38
N THR A 493 55.19 22.96 6.36
CA THR A 493 56.28 23.51 5.55
C THR A 493 57.20 24.32 6.45
N VAL A 494 57.80 23.67 7.45
CA VAL A 494 59.03 24.09 8.17
C VAL A 494 59.51 22.79 8.83
N TYR A 495 60.65 22.18 8.50
CA TYR A 495 62.02 22.67 8.67
C TYR A 495 62.97 22.03 7.64
N SER A 496 63.86 22.89 7.13
CA SER A 496 65.27 22.68 6.71
C SER A 496 65.74 21.29 6.29
#